data_AF-A0A413PXZ9-F1
#
_entry.id   AF-A0A413PXZ9-F1
#
_cell.length_a   1.000
_cell.length_b   1.000
_cell.length_c   1.000
_cell.angle_alpha   90.00
_cell.angle_beta   90.00
_cell.angle_gamma   90.00
#
_symmetry.space_group_name_H-M   'P 1'
#
loop_
_entity.id
_entity.type
_entity.pdbx_description
1 polymer ?
#
loop_
_entity_poly.entity_id
_entity_poly.type
_entity_poly.pdbx_seq_one_letter_code
_entity_poly.pdbx_strand_id
1 'polypeptide(L)'
;MSRITDYGFLFQTTFGTSKTNLVNNIQLSQMNSSSVQKQLKAAGIDTNSKKYKAALSEMMKNGNGAMFTNVQAIKNLMSQYDKNGDWIDPNTGLTGLAVTDENRNSYKHIISIPESSREEMFELAKKEFLN
;
A
#
# COMPACT_ATOMS: atom_id res chain seq x y z
N MET A 1 4.58 35.13 4.31
CA MET A 1 5.52 34.02 4.64
C MET A 1 5.96 33.37 3.34
N SER A 2 7.25 33.48 2.98
CA SER A 2 7.80 32.93 1.73
C SER A 2 8.01 31.42 1.88
N ARG A 3 7.46 30.61 0.96
CA ARG A 3 7.69 29.17 0.87
C ARG A 3 9.04 28.93 0.18
N ILE A 4 10.13 28.96 0.95
CA ILE A 4 11.44 28.53 0.47
C ILE A 4 11.33 27.04 0.15
N THR A 5 11.38 26.72 -1.14
CA THR A 5 11.44 25.32 -1.59
C THR A 5 12.86 24.85 -1.30
N ASP A 6 13.02 23.96 -0.33
CA ASP A 6 14.32 23.40 0.04
C ASP A 6 14.79 22.42 -1.04
N TYR A 7 15.85 22.81 -1.74
CA TYR A 7 16.52 22.02 -2.77
C TYR A 7 17.77 21.30 -2.25
N GLY A 8 18.00 21.28 -0.93
CA GLY A 8 19.16 20.64 -0.30
C GLY A 8 19.35 19.18 -0.69
N PHE A 9 18.27 18.47 -1.01
CA PHE A 9 18.30 17.07 -1.47
C PHE A 9 19.04 16.87 -2.80
N LEU A 10 19.14 17.89 -3.67
CA LEU A 10 19.87 17.81 -4.94
C LEU A 10 21.38 17.85 -4.75
N PHE A 11 21.85 18.41 -3.64
CA PHE A 11 23.28 18.59 -3.34
C PHE A 11 23.88 17.44 -2.53
N GLN A 12 23.12 16.39 -2.21
CA GLN A 12 23.62 15.21 -1.50
C GLN A 12 24.67 14.39 -2.29
N THR A 13 24.85 14.65 -3.60
CA THR A 13 25.73 13.83 -4.47
C THR A 13 26.86 14.61 -5.14
N THR A 14 27.13 15.88 -4.77
CA THR A 14 28.22 16.65 -5.37
C THR A 14 29.60 16.20 -4.88
N PHE A 15 30.60 16.33 -5.77
CA PHE A 15 31.99 15.95 -5.53
C PHE A 15 32.58 16.68 -4.30
N GLY A 16 33.06 15.94 -3.30
CA GLY A 16 33.77 16.50 -2.13
C GLY A 16 33.03 16.49 -0.78
N THR A 17 31.75 16.12 -0.73
CA THR A 17 31.06 15.88 0.56
C THR A 17 31.33 14.47 1.06
N SER A 18 31.78 14.34 2.32
CA SER A 18 31.94 13.05 3.00
C SER A 18 30.69 12.20 2.81
N LYS A 19 30.87 10.96 2.33
CA LYS A 19 29.80 9.95 2.23
C LYS A 19 29.27 9.62 3.64
N THR A 20 28.45 10.49 4.20
CA THR A 20 27.57 10.06 5.27
C THR A 20 26.60 9.11 4.60
N ASN A 21 26.69 7.81 4.93
CA ASN A 21 25.65 6.82 4.70
C ASN A 21 24.41 7.20 5.52
N LEU A 22 23.90 8.41 5.38
CA LEU A 22 22.58 8.80 5.81
C LEU A 22 21.66 8.20 4.77
N VAL A 23 21.35 6.92 4.99
CA VAL A 23 20.04 6.37 4.68
C VAL A 23 19.05 7.52 4.74
N ASN A 24 18.47 7.91 3.60
CA ASN A 24 17.66 9.12 3.47
C ASN A 24 16.47 9.06 4.42
N ASN A 25 16.66 9.57 5.65
CA ASN A 25 15.74 9.38 6.76
C ASN A 25 14.55 10.33 6.60
N ILE A 26 13.44 9.78 6.12
CA ILE A 26 12.17 10.48 5.93
C ILE A 26 11.30 10.18 7.15
N GLN A 27 10.87 11.22 7.87
CA GLN A 27 9.86 11.03 8.91
C GLN A 27 8.50 10.72 8.26
N LEU A 28 7.79 9.71 8.77
CA LEU A 28 6.49 9.29 8.22
C LEU A 28 5.46 10.43 8.17
N SER A 29 5.42 11.29 9.20
CA SER A 29 4.57 12.48 9.23
C SER A 29 4.84 13.49 8.09
N GLN A 30 6.04 13.48 7.52
CA GLN A 30 6.47 14.38 6.44
C GLN A 30 6.30 13.78 5.04
N MET A 31 5.69 12.58 4.92
CA MET A 31 5.53 11.87 3.64
C MET A 31 4.75 12.67 2.60
N ASN A 32 3.85 13.55 3.02
CA ASN A 32 3.06 14.42 2.13
C ASN A 32 3.79 15.74 1.77
N SER A 33 4.99 15.97 2.29
CA SER A 33 5.75 17.18 1.95
C SER A 33 6.22 17.17 0.49
N SER A 34 6.26 18.35 -0.13
CA SER A 34 6.65 18.48 -1.53
C SER A 34 8.08 18.02 -1.81
N SER A 35 8.99 18.19 -0.85
CA SER A 35 10.37 17.70 -0.95
C SER A 35 10.44 16.18 -0.96
N VAL A 36 9.79 15.52 0.01
CA VAL A 36 9.75 14.05 0.08
C VAL A 36 9.06 13.46 -1.16
N GLN A 37 7.94 14.05 -1.60
CA GLN A 37 7.24 13.62 -2.80
C GLN A 37 8.13 13.72 -4.06
N LYS A 38 8.96 14.77 -4.19
CA LYS A 38 9.93 14.90 -5.29
C LYS A 38 11.03 13.84 -5.19
N GLN A 39 11.55 13.57 -3.99
CA GLN A 39 12.56 12.56 -3.76
C GLN A 39 12.06 11.15 -4.12
N LEU A 40 10.84 10.81 -3.71
CA LEU A 40 10.21 9.52 -4.04
C LEU A 40 10.01 9.36 -5.55
N LYS A 41 9.49 10.40 -6.22
CA LYS A 41 9.34 10.41 -7.68
C LYS A 41 10.68 10.28 -8.42
N ALA A 42 11.71 11.00 -7.97
CA ALA A 42 13.06 10.91 -8.53
C ALA A 42 13.66 9.50 -8.36
N ALA A 43 13.27 8.78 -7.31
CA ALA A 43 13.65 7.38 -7.10
C ALA A 43 12.77 6.38 -7.89
N GLY A 44 11.83 6.84 -8.72
CA GLY A 44 10.94 5.99 -9.51
C GLY A 44 9.73 5.44 -8.74
N ILE A 45 9.37 6.02 -7.59
CA ILE A 45 8.17 5.63 -6.84
C ILE A 45 7.00 6.51 -7.30
N ASP A 46 5.95 5.85 -7.83
CA ASP A 46 4.67 6.52 -8.05
C ASP A 46 3.88 6.62 -6.75
N THR A 47 3.89 7.82 -6.17
CA THR A 47 3.21 8.13 -4.90
C THR A 47 1.68 8.14 -5.00
N ASN A 48 1.11 8.06 -6.22
CA ASN A 48 -0.34 7.92 -6.41
C ASN A 48 -0.79 6.47 -6.54
N SER A 49 0.14 5.52 -6.73
CA SER A 49 -0.16 4.11 -6.92
C SER A 49 -0.84 3.51 -5.69
N LYS A 50 -1.77 2.57 -5.90
CA LYS A 50 -2.42 1.83 -4.81
C LYS A 50 -1.40 1.06 -3.98
N LYS A 51 -0.40 0.49 -4.67
CA LYS A 51 0.77 -0.18 -4.10
C LYS A 51 1.54 0.67 -3.09
N TYR A 52 1.86 1.91 -3.45
CA TYR A 52 2.52 2.85 -2.55
C TYR A 52 1.62 3.23 -1.37
N LYS A 53 0.34 3.51 -1.62
CA LYS A 53 -0.61 3.88 -0.57
C LYS A 53 -0.80 2.77 0.45
N ALA A 54 -0.90 1.51 0.01
CA ALA A 54 -0.97 0.34 0.88
C ALA A 54 0.27 0.22 1.78
N ALA A 55 1.47 0.31 1.19
CA ALA A 55 2.72 0.29 1.93
C ALA A 55 2.82 1.44 2.95
N LEU A 56 2.43 2.66 2.57
CA LEU A 56 2.43 3.82 3.47
C LEU A 56 1.43 3.65 4.63
N SER A 57 0.23 3.16 4.35
CA SER A 57 -0.79 2.88 5.37
C SER A 57 -0.29 1.87 6.39
N GLU A 58 0.38 0.80 5.95
CA GLU A 58 0.96 -0.21 6.84
C GLU A 58 2.02 0.41 7.77
N MET A 59 2.91 1.24 7.22
CA MET A 59 3.93 1.93 8.02
C MET A 59 3.32 2.92 9.01
N MET A 60 2.23 3.59 8.64
CA MET A 60 1.51 4.52 9.52
C MET A 60 0.81 3.79 10.67
N LYS A 61 0.20 2.62 10.40
CA LYS A 61 -0.42 1.75 11.42
C LYS A 61 0.58 1.31 12.48
N ASN A 62 1.79 0.94 12.06
CA ASN A 62 2.82 0.43 12.96
C ASN A 62 3.65 1.53 13.66
N GLY A 63 3.71 2.75 13.10
CA GLY A 63 4.66 3.78 13.50
C GLY A 63 4.11 5.12 13.99
N ASN A 64 2.78 5.29 14.03
CA ASN A 64 2.08 6.49 14.49
C ASN A 64 2.63 7.83 13.92
N GLY A 65 3.22 7.81 12.72
CA GLY A 65 3.81 8.97 12.05
C GLY A 65 5.14 9.49 12.61
N ALA A 66 5.56 9.06 13.81
CA ALA A 66 6.81 9.51 14.45
C ALA A 66 8.05 8.73 13.95
N MET A 67 7.85 7.55 13.40
CA MET A 67 8.93 6.73 12.85
C MET A 67 9.62 7.38 11.65
N PHE A 68 10.88 7.01 11.46
CA PHE A 68 11.67 7.35 10.28
C PHE A 68 11.76 6.16 9.34
N THR A 69 11.81 6.44 8.05
CA THR A 69 11.98 5.46 6.98
C THR A 69 12.95 5.99 5.93
N ASN A 70 13.14 5.28 4.83
CA ASN A 70 13.89 5.73 3.68
C ASN A 70 13.33 5.15 2.39
N VAL A 71 13.77 5.71 1.26
CA VAL A 71 13.35 5.31 -0.09
C VAL A 71 13.48 3.80 -0.34
N GLN A 72 14.58 3.18 0.10
CA GLN A 72 14.81 1.76 -0.14
C GLN A 72 13.88 0.88 0.70
N ALA A 73 13.66 1.24 1.96
CA ALA A 73 12.71 0.55 2.83
C ALA A 73 11.29 0.64 2.25
N ILE A 74 10.90 1.80 1.73
CA ILE A 74 9.60 1.97 1.05
C ILE A 74 9.52 1.05 -0.18
N LYS A 75 10.56 0.98 -1.02
CA LYS A 75 10.58 0.06 -2.18
C LYS A 75 10.48 -1.40 -1.77
N ASN A 76 11.19 -1.79 -0.72
CA ASN A 76 11.16 -3.15 -0.20
C ASN A 76 9.76 -3.50 0.31
N LEU A 77 9.13 -2.62 1.09
CA LEU A 77 7.77 -2.86 1.57
C LEU A 77 6.77 -2.87 0.41
N MET A 78 6.89 -1.92 -0.53
CA MET A 78 6.08 -1.91 -1.73
C MET A 78 6.18 -3.26 -2.46
N SER A 79 7.36 -3.90 -2.56
CA SER A 79 7.49 -5.19 -3.25
C SER A 79 6.56 -6.30 -2.76
N GLN A 80 6.05 -6.21 -1.53
CA GLN A 80 5.10 -7.16 -0.92
C GLN A 80 3.64 -6.94 -1.36
N TYR A 81 3.37 -5.90 -2.16
CA TYR A 81 2.03 -5.58 -2.64
C TYR A 81 1.96 -5.65 -4.16
N ASP A 82 0.80 -6.05 -4.68
CA ASP A 82 0.54 -6.06 -6.11
C ASP A 82 0.17 -4.67 -6.65
N LYS A 83 -0.18 -4.59 -7.93
CA LYS A 83 -0.59 -3.32 -8.59
C LYS A 83 -1.85 -2.71 -7.99
N ASN A 84 -2.71 -3.52 -7.40
CA ASN A 84 -3.97 -3.11 -6.79
C ASN A 84 -3.79 -2.67 -5.33
N GLY A 85 -2.62 -2.91 -4.75
CA GLY A 85 -2.33 -2.65 -3.34
C GLY A 85 -2.71 -3.82 -2.43
N ASP A 86 -2.99 -4.99 -3.00
CA ASP A 86 -3.26 -6.20 -2.22
C ASP A 86 -1.95 -6.85 -1.79
N TRP A 87 -1.92 -7.37 -0.56
CA TRP A 87 -0.76 -8.07 -0.03
C TRP A 87 -0.52 -9.37 -0.80
N ILE A 88 0.74 -9.64 -1.12
CA ILE A 88 1.20 -10.85 -1.81
C ILE A 88 1.62 -11.85 -0.75
N ASP A 89 0.94 -13.00 -0.72
CA ASP A 89 1.34 -14.11 0.14
C ASP A 89 2.74 -14.61 -0.26
N PRO A 90 3.74 -14.59 0.64
CA PRO A 90 5.10 -15.01 0.32
C PRO A 90 5.21 -16.51 0.05
N ASN A 91 4.27 -17.33 0.53
CA ASN A 91 4.30 -18.78 0.35
C ASN A 91 3.66 -19.21 -0.97
N THR A 92 2.60 -18.52 -1.38
CA THR A 92 1.77 -18.93 -2.53
C THR A 92 1.82 -17.96 -3.71
N GLY A 93 2.22 -16.70 -3.49
CA GLY A 93 2.14 -15.61 -4.46
C GLY A 93 0.72 -15.11 -4.74
N LEU A 94 -0.29 -15.65 -4.04
CA LEU A 94 -1.69 -15.23 -4.21
C LEU A 94 -1.91 -13.84 -3.61
N THR A 95 -2.79 -13.06 -4.24
CA THR A 95 -3.16 -11.71 -3.83
C THR A 95 -4.69 -11.61 -3.68
N GLY A 96 -5.17 -10.61 -2.95
CA GLY A 96 -6.61 -10.36 -2.78
C GLY A 96 -7.34 -11.34 -1.86
N LEU A 97 -6.70 -12.39 -1.35
CA LEU A 97 -7.32 -13.33 -0.39
C LEU A 97 -7.46 -12.74 1.01
N ALA A 98 -6.52 -11.86 1.39
CA ALA A 98 -6.59 -11.17 2.67
C ALA A 98 -7.65 -10.07 2.61
N VAL A 99 -8.81 -10.35 3.23
CA VAL A 99 -9.86 -9.34 3.40
C VAL A 99 -9.43 -8.38 4.50
N THR A 100 -9.06 -7.16 4.11
CA THR A 100 -8.87 -6.04 5.03
C THR A 100 -10.20 -5.35 5.31
N ASP A 101 -10.30 -4.61 6.42
CA ASP A 101 -11.50 -3.82 6.72
C ASP A 101 -11.82 -2.81 5.61
N GLU A 102 -10.79 -2.29 4.95
CA GLU A 102 -10.90 -1.36 3.81
C GLU A 102 -11.50 -2.04 2.56
N ASN A 103 -11.17 -3.31 2.31
CA ASN A 103 -11.62 -4.06 1.13
C ASN A 103 -12.90 -4.89 1.38
N ARG A 104 -13.31 -5.10 2.63
CA ARG A 104 -14.48 -5.95 2.98
C ARG A 104 -15.75 -5.56 2.24
N ASN A 105 -15.98 -4.27 2.02
CA ASN A 105 -17.19 -3.78 1.36
C ASN A 105 -17.15 -3.92 -0.17
N SER A 106 -15.97 -3.95 -0.79
CA SER A 106 -15.87 -4.23 -2.23
C SER A 106 -16.05 -5.71 -2.55
N TYR A 107 -15.78 -6.63 -1.62
CA TYR A 107 -16.03 -8.06 -1.82
C TYR A 107 -17.50 -8.47 -1.69
N LYS A 108 -18.31 -7.69 -0.96
CA LYS A 108 -19.74 -7.97 -0.78
C LYS A 108 -20.53 -7.46 -1.98
N HIS A 109 -20.74 -8.32 -2.97
CA HIS A 109 -21.65 -8.05 -4.09
C HIS A 109 -22.91 -8.91 -3.97
N ILE A 110 -24.07 -8.26 -3.96
CA ILE A 110 -25.36 -8.94 -4.12
C ILE A 110 -25.52 -9.23 -5.61
N ILE A 111 -25.50 -10.50 -5.97
CA ILE A 111 -25.84 -10.93 -7.33
C ILE A 111 -27.31 -11.34 -7.37
N SER A 112 -28.04 -10.88 -8.40
CA SER A 112 -29.39 -11.36 -8.64
C SER A 112 -29.32 -12.77 -9.21
N ILE A 113 -29.72 -13.76 -8.40
CA ILE A 113 -29.84 -15.15 -8.84
C ILE A 113 -31.27 -15.34 -9.37
N PRO A 114 -31.46 -15.93 -10.57
CA PRO A 114 -32.79 -16.22 -11.09
C PRO A 114 -33.58 -17.13 -10.14
N GLU A 115 -34.90 -16.95 -10.12
CA GLU A 115 -35.80 -17.63 -9.19
C GLU A 115 -35.76 -19.15 -9.33
N SER A 116 -35.62 -19.66 -10.57
CA SER A 116 -35.46 -21.09 -10.85
C SER A 116 -34.25 -21.71 -10.14
N SER A 117 -33.09 -21.04 -10.18
CA SER A 117 -31.88 -21.51 -9.50
C SER A 117 -31.98 -21.40 -7.98
N ARG A 118 -32.75 -20.44 -7.46
CA ARG A 118 -33.01 -20.33 -6.02
C ARG A 118 -33.84 -21.50 -5.51
N GLU A 119 -34.88 -21.89 -6.25
CA GLU A 119 -35.75 -23.01 -5.91
C GLU A 119 -34.98 -24.34 -5.94
N GLU A 120 -34.15 -24.55 -6.96
CA GLU A 120 -33.30 -25.74 -7.08
C GLU A 120 -32.32 -25.87 -5.90
N MET A 121 -31.65 -24.77 -5.53
CA MET A 121 -30.75 -24.73 -4.37
C MET A 121 -31.49 -25.00 -3.05
N PHE A 122 -32.72 -24.49 -2.91
CA PHE A 122 -33.54 -24.70 -1.71
C PHE A 122 -33.97 -26.16 -1.55
N GLU A 123 -34.43 -26.80 -2.62
CA GLU A 123 -34.82 -28.22 -2.59
C GLU A 123 -33.61 -29.14 -2.36
N LEU A 124 -32.44 -28.83 -2.94
CA LEU A 124 -31.18 -29.53 -2.63
C LEU A 124 -30.83 -29.41 -1.13
N ALA A 125 -30.88 -28.20 -0.58
CA ALA A 125 -30.59 -27.99 0.85
C ALA A 125 -31.58 -28.72 1.76
N LYS A 126 -32.87 -28.73 1.43
CA LYS A 126 -33.88 -29.52 2.18
C LYS A 126 -33.55 -31.00 2.14
N LYS A 127 -33.21 -31.53 0.96
CA LYS A 127 -32.86 -32.95 0.81
C LYS A 127 -31.62 -33.34 1.62
N GLU A 128 -30.65 -32.44 1.73
CA GLU A 128 -29.33 -32.73 2.30
C GLU A 128 -29.26 -32.47 3.82
N PHE A 129 -30.05 -31.52 4.34
CA PHE A 129 -30.01 -31.12 5.75
C PHE A 129 -31.28 -31.43 6.55
N LEU A 130 -32.41 -31.72 5.90
CA LEU A 130 -33.72 -31.86 6.56
C LEU A 130 -34.42 -33.20 6.27
N ASN A 131 -33.71 -34.15 5.65
CA ASN A 131 -34.15 -35.56 5.54
C ASN A 131 -33.59 -36.41 6.68
#